data_AF-A0A085ZPC3-F1
#
_entry.id   AF-A0A085ZPC3-F1
#
_cell.length_a   1.000
_cell.length_b   1.000
_cell.length_c   1.000
_cell.angle_alpha   90.00
_cell.angle_beta   90.00
_cell.angle_gamma   90.00
#
_symmetry.space_group_name_H-M   'P 1'
#
loop_
_entity.id
_entity.type
_entity.pdbx_description
1 polymer ?
#
loop_
_entity_poly.entity_id
_entity_poly.type
_entity_poly.pdbx_seq_one_letter_code
_entity_poly.pdbx_strand_id
1 'polypeptide(L)' 'MNPSKIIGIILIVISLGVGYIGINKIADNTKEINFLGLKINASNESGKQQGYLYLGLGVILLVGGIYTVNKSK' A
#
# COMPACT_ATOMS: atom_id res chain seq x y z
N MET A 1 5.09 -11.07 25.90
CA MET A 1 5.66 -10.29 24.77
C MET A 1 5.61 -8.81 25.14
N ASN A 2 6.67 -8.03 24.95
CA ASN A 2 6.70 -6.60 25.32
C ASN A 2 5.58 -5.82 24.56
N PRO A 3 4.79 -4.94 25.23
CA PRO A 3 3.78 -4.12 24.58
C PRO A 3 4.26 -3.37 23.33
N SER A 4 5.48 -2.82 23.36
CA SER A 4 6.07 -2.12 22.21
C SER A 4 6.30 -3.05 21.02
N LYS A 5 6.67 -4.31 21.29
CA LYS A 5 6.83 -5.34 20.25
C LYS A 5 5.48 -5.74 19.63
N ILE A 6 4.42 -5.81 20.45
CA ILE A 6 3.05 -6.06 19.98
C ILE A 6 2.60 -4.92 19.04
N ILE A 7 2.79 -3.67 19.46
CA ILE A 7 2.47 -2.48 18.66
C ILE A 7 3.22 -2.50 17.33
N GLY A 8 4.51 -2.82 17.36
CA GLY A 8 5.32 -2.92 16.14
C GLY A 8 4.82 -3.99 15.16
N ILE A 9 4.41 -5.16 15.64
CA ILE A 9 3.81 -6.22 14.81
C ILE A 9 2.49 -5.76 14.21
N ILE A 10 1.61 -5.12 15.00
CA ILE A 10 0.35 -4.57 14.51
C ILE A 10 0.60 -3.54 13.40
N LEU A 11 1.59 -2.67 13.58
CA LEU A 11 1.94 -1.66 12.58
C LEU A 11 2.41 -2.28 11.27
N ILE A 12 3.18 -3.38 11.33
CA ILE A 12 3.57 -4.17 10.15
C ILE A 12 2.34 -4.75 9.46
N VAL A 13 1.41 -5.36 10.18
CA VAL A 13 0.19 -5.93 9.57
C VAL A 13 -0.64 -4.85 8.88
N ILE A 14 -0.84 -3.70 9.54
CA ILE A 14 -1.55 -2.55 8.97
C ILE A 14 -0.83 -2.05 7.70
N SER A 15 0.49 -1.97 7.72
CA SER A 15 1.29 -1.52 6.57
C SER A 15 1.09 -2.39 5.32
N LEU A 16 0.98 -3.71 5.49
CA LEU A 16 0.72 -4.65 4.40
C LEU A 16 -0.69 -4.44 3.82
N GLY A 17 -1.69 -4.23 4.69
CA GLY A 17 -3.05 -3.93 4.27
C GLY A 17 -3.15 -2.62 3.47
N VAL A 18 -2.54 -1.54 3.99
CA VAL A 18 -2.51 -0.25 3.31
C VAL A 18 -1.72 -0.32 1.99
N GLY A 19 -0.59 -1.02 1.97
CA GLY A 19 0.19 -1.26 0.76
C GLY A 19 -0.59 -2.02 -0.31
N TYR A 20 -1.32 -3.08 0.08
CA TYR A 20 -2.20 -3.83 -0.82
C TYR A 20 -3.30 -2.95 -1.44
N ILE A 21 -3.94 -2.11 -0.63
CA ILE A 21 -4.93 -1.13 -1.11
C ILE A 21 -4.28 -0.16 -2.11
N GLY A 22 -3.08 0.35 -1.81
CA GLY A 22 -2.34 1.24 -2.71
C GLY A 22 -2.01 0.61 -4.06
N ILE A 23 -1.43 -0.59 -4.06
CA ILE A 23 -1.08 -1.33 -5.29
C ILE A 23 -2.34 -1.58 -6.14
N ASN A 24 -3.42 -2.07 -5.53
CA ASN A 24 -4.66 -2.34 -6.27
C ASN A 24 -5.27 -1.06 -6.82
N LYS A 25 -5.25 0.05 -6.06
CA LYS A 25 -5.72 1.34 -6.54
C LYS A 25 -4.91 1.80 -7.76
N ILE A 26 -3.59 1.68 -7.75
CA ILE A 26 -2.75 2.02 -8.91
C ILE A 26 -3.12 1.13 -10.10
N ALA A 27 -3.18 -0.20 -9.88
CA ALA A 27 -3.49 -1.15 -10.92
C ALA A 27 -4.85 -0.87 -11.57
N ASP A 28 -5.90 -0.74 -10.75
CA ASP A 28 -7.27 -0.48 -11.20
C ASP A 28 -7.42 0.83 -11.96
N ASN A 29 -6.70 1.87 -11.55
CA ASN A 29 -6.75 3.18 -12.20
C ASN A 29 -5.74 3.31 -13.37
N THR A 30 -4.98 2.25 -13.68
CA THR A 30 -4.10 2.17 -14.87
C THR A 30 -4.68 1.28 -15.97
N LYS A 31 -5.78 0.56 -15.70
CA LYS A 31 -6.31 -0.44 -16.64
C LYS A 31 -6.66 0.20 -18.00
N GLU A 32 -5.94 -0.26 -19.02
CA GLU A 32 -6.27 -0.09 -20.42
C GLU A 32 -6.94 -1.40 -20.86
N ILE A 33 -8.23 -1.37 -21.15
CA ILE A 33 -8.98 -2.57 -21.53
C ILE A 33 -9.01 -2.63 -23.06
N ASN A 34 -8.41 -3.68 -23.62
CA ASN A 34 -8.42 -3.92 -25.06
C ASN A 34 -9.65 -4.78 -25.41
N PHE A 35 -10.72 -4.14 -25.91
CA PHE A 35 -11.96 -4.83 -26.25
C PHE A 35 -12.17 -4.82 -27.77
N LEU A 36 -12.18 -6.01 -28.40
CA LEU A 36 -12.32 -6.17 -29.86
C LEU A 36 -11.32 -5.34 -30.69
N GLY A 37 -10.10 -5.13 -30.19
CA GLY A 37 -9.08 -4.31 -30.87
C GLY A 37 -9.22 -2.80 -30.66
N LEU A 38 -10.26 -2.35 -29.94
CA LEU A 38 -10.38 -0.97 -29.45
C LEU A 38 -9.73 -0.86 -28.06
N LYS A 39 -8.73 0.04 -27.97
CA LYS A 39 -8.12 0.43 -26.70
C LYS A 39 -9.05 1.39 -25.97
N ILE A 40 -9.73 0.89 -24.93
CA ILE A 40 -10.51 1.74 -24.02
C ILE A 40 -9.62 2.12 -22.86
N ASN A 41 -9.25 3.39 -22.81
CA ASN A 41 -8.40 3.94 -21.77
C ASN A 41 -9.28 4.42 -20.60
N ALA A 42 -9.42 3.60 -19.57
CA ALA A 42 -10.13 3.92 -18.33
C ALA A 42 -9.17 4.44 -17.24
N SER A 43 -8.00 4.94 -17.66
CA SER A 43 -6.97 5.44 -16.76
C SER A 43 -7.43 6.69 -16.01
N ASN A 44 -7.32 6.68 -14.69
CA ASN A 44 -7.66 7.79 -13.81
C ASN A 44 -6.43 8.24 -13.00
N GLU A 45 -5.83 9.36 -13.41
CA GLU A 45 -4.61 9.88 -12.78
C GLU A 45 -4.80 10.24 -11.30
N SER A 46 -5.93 10.83 -10.91
CA SER A 46 -6.22 11.13 -9.50
C SER A 46 -6.28 9.85 -8.66
N GLY A 47 -6.87 8.78 -9.20
CA GLY A 47 -6.91 7.48 -8.55
C GLY A 47 -5.53 6.85 -8.38
N LYS A 48 -4.67 6.95 -9.40
CA LYS A 48 -3.27 6.50 -9.33
C LYS A 48 -2.50 7.29 -8.26
N GLN A 49 -2.65 8.61 -8.22
CA GLN A 49 -1.97 9.44 -7.23
C GLN A 49 -2.36 9.07 -5.80
N GLN A 50 -3.64 8.81 -5.53
CA GLN A 50 -4.09 8.27 -4.24
C GLN A 50 -3.45 6.90 -3.94
N GLY A 51 -3.37 6.03 -4.95
CA GLY A 51 -2.70 4.74 -4.81
C GLY A 51 -1.23 4.86 -4.41
N TYR A 52 -0.48 5.80 -5.01
CA TYR A 52 0.89 6.10 -4.61
C TYR A 52 0.99 6.67 -3.20
N LEU A 53 0.02 7.48 -2.77
CA LEU A 53 -0.03 7.96 -1.38
C LEU A 53 -0.20 6.80 -0.39
N TYR A 54 -1.15 5.89 -0.64
CA TYR A 54 -1.33 4.70 0.19
C TYR A 54 -0.09 3.81 0.19
N LEU A 55 0.54 3.60 -0.98
CA LEU A 55 1.78 2.83 -1.09
C LEU A 55 2.91 3.46 -0.24
N GLY A 56 3.11 4.78 -0.36
CA GLY A 56 4.11 5.51 0.41
C GLY A 56 3.87 5.45 1.91
N LEU A 57 2.61 5.63 2.34
CA LEU A 57 2.20 5.46 3.74
C LEU A 57 2.46 4.03 4.23
N GLY A 58 2.16 3.03 3.42
CA GLY A 58 2.47 1.62 3.70
C GLY A 58 3.97 1.40 3.96
N VAL A 59 4.84 1.95 3.11
CA VAL A 59 6.30 1.84 3.29
C VAL A 59 6.75 2.50 4.60
N ILE A 60 6.27 3.71 4.91
CA ILE A 60 6.61 4.42 6.14
C ILE A 60 6.18 3.61 7.38
N LEU A 61 4.95 3.09 7.37
CA LEU A 61 4.42 2.26 8.47
C LEU A 61 5.21 0.96 8.63
N LEU A 62 5.60 0.32 7.53
CA LEU A 62 6.38 -0.91 7.55
C LEU A 62 7.76 -0.67 8.19
N VAL A 63 8.46 0.37 7.75
CA VAL A 63 9.76 0.76 8.31
C VAL A 63 9.64 1.11 9.80
N GLY A 64 8.63 1.92 10.17
CA GLY A 64 8.36 2.26 11.56
C GLY A 64 8.04 1.04 12.42
N GLY A 65 7.29 0.08 11.88
CA GLY A 65 6.92 -1.16 12.56
C GLY A 65 8.13 -2.06 12.81
N ILE A 66 8.95 -2.29 11.77
CA ILE A 66 10.20 -3.06 11.86
C ILE A 66 11.16 -2.40 12.86
N TYR A 67 11.35 -1.08 12.77
CA TYR A 67 12.18 -0.32 13.70
C TYR A 67 11.71 -0.49 15.15
N THR A 68 10.40 -0.40 15.39
CA THR A 68 9.80 -0.55 16.73
C THR A 68 10.01 -1.95 17.29
N VAL A 69 9.82 -3.00 16.46
CA VAL A 69 10.08 -4.39 16.86
C VAL A 69 11.55 -4.60 17.20
N ASN A 70 12.46 -4.06 16.39
CA ASN A 70 13.91 -4.22 16.59
C ASN A 70 14.44 -3.45 17.79
N LYS A 71 13.92 -2.25 18.07
CA LYS A 71 14.26 -1.47 19.27
C LYS A 71 13.71 -2.09 20.55
N SER A 72 12.64 -2.89 20.44
CA SER A 72 11.99 -3.56 21.57
C SER A 72 12.55 -4.97 21.84
N LYS A 73 13.64 -5.37 21.17
CA LYS A 73 14.44 -6.55 21.53
C LYS A 73 15.23 -6.26 22.79
#